data_AF-A0A955QTD0-F1
#
_entry.id   AF-A0A955QTD0-F1
#
_cell.length_a   1.000
_cell.length_b   1.000
_cell.length_c   1.000
_cell.angle_alpha   90.00
_cell.angle_beta   90.00
_cell.angle_gamma   90.00
#
_symmetry.space_group_name_H-M   'P 1'
#
loop_
_entity.id
_entity.type
_entity.pdbx_description
1 polymer ?
#
loop_
_entity_poly.entity_id
_entity_poly.type
_entity_poly.pdbx_seq_one_letter_code
_entity_poly.pdbx_strand_id
1 'polypeptide(L)'
;MIPRIQAKLAIVFVAFTLTALLTACVITDHQLREYRAAEEARLEESQRRGGKGYQPVEPIPIRVATGQEYNSKEENISNQRLLRALPNESMRLAIGQLHQGGGISYGPFALALKNKNYMVILDYIKYYTKSMRVIATSEDPSFRKFAIMEEDQELPEGVTAMAIPIYLGVGLRLQAAVTVLESGVNLGSLYGLGLAAQQERIVGTLHIQTLGISGESISPLLPMPSEINVSTIQAAIQALATIKSKLYDPSTIQRQDNKKSSTNLRAERVTIVPAIVGLEDYFGEEGSKEQFISNLLKEPIQLDISQFERTLD
;
A
#
# COMPACT_ATOMS: atom_id res chain seq x y z
N MET A 1 55.54 47.45 -23.46
CA MET A 1 55.75 45.97 -23.40
C MET A 1 54.84 45.27 -22.40
N ILE A 2 54.24 45.98 -21.43
CA ILE A 2 53.38 45.45 -20.34
C ILE A 2 51.96 44.98 -20.75
N PRO A 3 51.24 45.56 -21.74
CA PRO A 3 49.85 45.16 -22.01
C PRO A 3 49.69 43.79 -22.69
N ARG A 4 50.73 43.27 -23.36
CA ARG A 4 50.69 41.94 -23.99
C ARG A 4 50.78 40.79 -23.00
N ILE A 5 51.32 41.02 -21.81
CA ILE A 5 51.47 39.99 -20.77
C ILE A 5 50.15 39.80 -20.03
N GLN A 6 49.43 40.89 -19.74
CA GLN A 6 48.12 40.85 -19.08
C GLN A 6 47.05 40.17 -19.94
N ALA A 7 47.05 40.39 -21.26
CA ALA A 7 46.12 39.71 -22.18
C ALA A 7 46.35 38.19 -22.25
N LYS A 8 47.61 37.74 -22.20
CA LYS A 8 47.93 36.31 -22.19
C LYS A 8 47.51 35.63 -20.88
N LEU A 9 47.65 36.31 -19.74
CA LEU A 9 47.27 35.77 -18.45
C LEU A 9 45.75 35.61 -18.30
N ALA A 10 44.96 36.56 -18.82
CA ALA A 10 43.50 36.48 -18.82
C ALA A 10 42.97 35.31 -19.66
N ILE A 11 43.54 35.06 -20.84
CA ILE A 11 43.14 33.94 -21.71
C ILE A 11 43.44 32.59 -21.05
N VAL A 12 44.59 32.47 -20.38
CA VAL A 12 44.94 31.24 -19.64
C VAL A 12 43.98 31.00 -18.48
N PHE A 13 43.59 32.05 -17.74
CA PHE A 13 42.66 31.92 -16.63
C PHE A 13 41.26 31.52 -17.08
N VAL A 14 40.74 32.12 -18.16
CA VAL A 14 39.44 31.76 -18.75
C VAL A 14 39.46 30.31 -19.26
N ALA A 15 40.52 29.92 -19.97
CA ALA A 15 40.66 28.56 -20.47
C ALA A 15 40.70 27.52 -19.34
N PHE A 16 41.37 27.83 -18.22
CA PHE A 16 41.44 26.95 -17.05
C PHE A 16 40.09 26.84 -16.31
N THR A 17 39.37 27.95 -16.17
CA THR A 17 38.02 27.92 -15.57
C THR A 17 37.01 27.16 -16.44
N LEU A 18 37.11 27.27 -17.77
CA LEU A 18 36.22 26.57 -18.70
C LEU A 18 36.50 25.06 -18.71
N THR A 19 37.78 24.66 -18.67
CA THR A 19 38.14 23.24 -18.56
C THR A 19 37.71 22.65 -17.23
N ALA A 20 37.89 23.36 -16.11
CA ALA A 20 37.41 22.91 -14.81
C ALA A 20 35.88 22.72 -14.78
N LEU A 21 35.12 23.64 -15.38
CA LEU A 21 33.65 23.56 -15.46
C LEU A 21 33.19 22.39 -16.34
N LEU A 22 33.86 22.17 -17.47
CA LEU A 22 33.58 21.03 -18.37
C LEU A 22 33.91 19.69 -17.69
N THR A 23 35.05 19.59 -16.99
CA THR A 23 35.39 18.37 -16.24
C THR A 23 34.41 18.12 -15.09
N ALA A 24 33.98 19.14 -14.35
CA ALA A 24 32.99 18.98 -13.28
C ALA A 24 31.64 18.49 -13.82
N CYS A 25 31.20 19.02 -14.97
CA CYS A 25 29.94 18.63 -15.61
C CYS A 25 29.99 17.17 -16.15
N VAL A 26 31.13 16.77 -16.73
CA VAL A 26 31.34 15.39 -17.22
C VAL A 26 31.41 14.38 -16.08
N ILE A 27 32.04 14.74 -14.95
CA ILE A 27 32.10 13.87 -13.77
C ILE A 27 30.70 13.65 -13.19
N THR A 28 29.84 14.68 -13.14
CA THR A 28 28.45 14.52 -12.69
C THR A 28 27.60 13.68 -13.63
N ASP A 29 27.76 13.80 -14.94
CA ASP A 29 26.97 12.98 -15.90
C ASP A 29 27.42 11.51 -15.89
N HIS A 30 28.73 11.25 -15.74
CA HIS A 30 29.24 9.88 -15.58
C HIS A 30 28.70 9.22 -14.31
N GLN A 31 28.78 9.91 -13.17
CA GLN A 31 28.25 9.40 -11.90
C GLN A 31 26.74 9.18 -11.95
N LEU A 32 25.99 10.05 -12.63
CA LEU A 32 24.55 9.90 -12.79
C LEU A 32 24.19 8.70 -13.69
N ARG A 33 25.00 8.42 -14.73
CA ARG A 33 24.83 7.23 -15.59
C ARG A 33 25.15 5.93 -14.86
N GLU A 34 26.23 5.90 -14.08
CA GLU A 34 26.58 4.74 -13.25
C GLU A 34 25.51 4.48 -12.18
N TYR A 35 25.00 5.53 -11.55
CA TYR A 35 23.92 5.41 -10.58
C TYR A 35 22.63 4.88 -11.23
N ARG A 36 22.27 5.36 -12.42
CA ARG A 36 21.12 4.86 -13.19
C ARG A 36 21.29 3.38 -13.59
N ALA A 37 22.45 2.99 -14.10
CA ALA A 37 22.72 1.61 -14.49
C ALA A 37 22.74 0.64 -13.29
N ALA A 38 23.30 1.06 -12.16
CA ALA A 38 23.30 0.29 -10.92
C ALA A 38 21.88 0.13 -10.34
N GLU A 39 21.06 1.18 -10.43
CA GLU A 39 19.67 1.13 -9.98
C GLU A 39 18.79 0.28 -10.92
N GLU A 40 18.99 0.38 -12.24
CA GLU A 40 18.34 -0.50 -13.23
C GLU A 40 18.70 -1.98 -12.99
N ALA A 41 19.97 -2.29 -12.71
CA ALA A 41 20.39 -3.64 -12.36
C ALA A 41 19.78 -4.13 -11.03
N ARG A 42 19.66 -3.26 -10.02
CA ARG A 42 18.98 -3.56 -8.75
C ARG A 42 17.48 -3.78 -8.94
N LEU A 43 16.85 -3.01 -9.81
CA LEU A 43 15.44 -3.15 -10.17
C LEU A 43 15.19 -4.48 -10.88
N GLU A 44 16.04 -4.87 -11.83
CA GLU A 44 15.98 -6.19 -12.47
C GLU A 44 16.20 -7.34 -11.46
N GLU A 45 17.13 -7.19 -10.52
CA GLU A 45 17.36 -8.21 -9.47
C GLU A 45 16.20 -8.28 -8.46
N SER A 46 15.62 -7.13 -8.09
CA SER A 46 14.40 -7.06 -7.26
C SER A 46 13.20 -7.68 -7.97
N GLN A 47 13.06 -7.45 -9.28
CA GLN A 47 12.01 -8.06 -10.11
C GLN A 47 12.20 -9.57 -10.21
N ARG A 48 13.45 -10.05 -10.32
CA ARG A 48 13.78 -11.48 -10.33
C ARG A 48 13.54 -12.20 -9.00
N ARG A 49 13.59 -11.49 -7.87
CA ARG A 49 13.46 -12.10 -6.54
C ARG A 49 12.04 -12.17 -6.00
N GLY A 50 11.06 -11.57 -6.68
CA GLY A 50 9.74 -11.31 -6.09
C GLY A 50 9.89 -10.33 -4.93
N GLY A 51 9.23 -9.18 -5.00
CA GLY A 51 9.41 -8.13 -3.99
C GLY A 51 8.90 -8.60 -2.64
N LYS A 52 9.77 -9.11 -1.75
CA LYS A 52 9.40 -9.41 -0.35
C LYS A 52 8.88 -8.15 0.31
N GLY A 53 7.58 -8.10 0.59
CA GLY A 53 6.99 -6.93 1.23
C GLY A 53 5.48 -6.87 1.10
N TYR A 54 4.94 -5.79 1.62
CA TYR A 54 3.50 -5.53 1.60
C TYR A 54 3.01 -5.28 0.19
N GLN A 55 2.02 -6.07 -0.22
CA GLN A 55 1.28 -5.89 -1.44
C GLN A 55 -0.17 -5.54 -1.12
N PRO A 56 -0.64 -4.34 -1.49
CA PRO A 56 -2.03 -3.99 -1.35
C PRO A 56 -2.88 -4.88 -2.27
N VAL A 57 -4.01 -5.36 -1.76
CA VAL A 57 -5.03 -6.07 -2.55
C VAL A 57 -6.35 -5.34 -2.42
N GLU A 58 -7.25 -5.54 -3.39
CA GLU A 58 -8.62 -5.08 -3.24
C GLU A 58 -9.27 -5.75 -2.02
N PRO A 59 -10.09 -5.03 -1.24
CA PRO A 59 -10.70 -5.57 -0.03
C PRO A 59 -11.44 -6.89 -0.28
N ILE A 60 -10.93 -7.98 0.28
CA ILE A 60 -11.57 -9.29 0.21
C ILE A 60 -12.44 -9.48 1.46
N PRO A 61 -13.76 -9.73 1.33
CA PRO A 61 -14.63 -9.92 2.47
C PRO A 61 -14.18 -11.09 3.36
N ILE A 62 -14.31 -10.92 4.68
CA ILE A 62 -14.07 -11.98 5.66
C ILE A 62 -15.33 -12.21 6.50
N ARG A 63 -15.37 -13.35 7.18
CA ARG A 63 -16.39 -13.64 8.20
C ARG A 63 -15.84 -13.27 9.57
N VAL A 64 -16.65 -12.64 10.40
CA VAL A 64 -16.30 -12.37 11.80
C VAL A 64 -17.04 -13.36 12.68
N ALA A 65 -16.31 -14.12 13.51
CA ALA A 65 -16.84 -15.11 14.44
C ALA A 65 -16.61 -14.67 15.88
N THR A 66 -17.56 -14.93 16.78
CA THR A 66 -17.53 -14.49 18.20
C THR A 66 -17.28 -15.64 19.19
N GLY A 67 -16.94 -16.84 18.70
CA GLY A 67 -16.66 -18.03 19.53
C GLY A 67 -17.89 -18.67 20.20
N GLN A 68 -19.07 -18.05 20.11
CA GLN A 68 -20.35 -18.69 20.41
C GLN A 68 -20.84 -19.40 19.14
N GLU A 69 -21.46 -20.59 19.27
CA GLU A 69 -22.17 -21.24 18.16
C GLU A 69 -22.96 -20.20 17.38
N TYR A 70 -22.82 -20.19 16.05
CA TYR A 70 -23.41 -19.25 15.12
C TYR A 70 -24.95 -19.25 15.26
N ASN A 71 -25.46 -18.58 16.28
CA ASN A 71 -26.87 -18.33 16.45
C ASN A 71 -27.20 -17.27 15.41
N SER A 72 -28.00 -17.66 14.44
CA SER A 72 -28.48 -16.89 13.28
C SER A 72 -29.21 -15.57 13.60
N LYS A 73 -29.18 -15.11 14.86
CA LYS A 73 -29.54 -13.76 15.25
C LYS A 73 -28.27 -12.94 15.28
N GLU A 74 -28.09 -12.11 14.25
CA GLU A 74 -27.09 -11.05 14.11
C GLU A 74 -26.62 -10.52 15.48
N GLU A 75 -25.53 -11.10 15.99
CA GLU A 75 -24.89 -10.57 17.19
C GLU A 75 -24.31 -9.23 16.77
N ASN A 76 -24.88 -8.13 17.26
CA ASN A 76 -24.37 -6.79 16.98
C ASN A 76 -23.01 -6.65 17.65
N ILE A 77 -21.94 -6.99 16.92
CA ILE A 77 -20.56 -6.80 17.37
C ILE A 77 -20.28 -5.30 17.40
N SER A 78 -19.95 -4.77 18.57
CA SER A 78 -19.61 -3.35 18.69
C SER A 78 -18.31 -3.03 17.93
N ASN A 79 -18.26 -1.83 17.33
CA ASN A 79 -17.04 -1.32 16.69
C ASN A 79 -15.81 -1.35 17.62
N GLN A 80 -16.00 -1.12 18.92
CA GLN A 80 -14.91 -1.23 19.90
C GLN A 80 -14.33 -2.63 19.97
N ARG A 81 -15.20 -3.66 19.98
CA ARG A 81 -14.79 -5.06 20.02
C ARG A 81 -14.01 -5.43 18.75
N LEU A 82 -14.48 -4.99 17.58
CA LEU A 82 -13.77 -5.15 16.31
C LEU A 82 -12.42 -4.43 16.30
N LEU A 83 -12.37 -3.16 16.71
CA LEU A 83 -11.14 -2.37 16.73
C LEU A 83 -10.10 -2.95 17.70
N ARG A 84 -10.52 -3.56 18.82
CA ARG A 84 -9.63 -4.27 19.75
C ARG A 84 -9.03 -5.53 19.13
N ALA A 85 -9.81 -6.25 18.30
CA ALA A 85 -9.32 -7.41 17.53
C ALA A 85 -8.35 -7.02 16.40
N LEU A 86 -8.15 -5.72 16.14
CA LEU A 86 -7.20 -5.18 15.18
C LEU A 86 -6.10 -4.38 15.90
N PRO A 87 -5.21 -5.05 16.65
CA PRO A 87 -4.27 -4.37 17.55
C PRO A 87 -3.20 -3.56 16.81
N ASN A 88 -2.84 -3.95 15.59
CA ASN A 88 -1.78 -3.30 14.84
C ASN A 88 -2.30 -2.08 14.08
N GLU A 89 -1.44 -1.10 13.87
CA GLU A 89 -1.72 0.10 13.08
C GLU A 89 -0.46 0.48 12.29
N SER A 90 -0.60 0.77 11.00
CA SER A 90 0.54 1.18 10.17
C SER A 90 0.12 2.07 9.02
N MET A 91 1.06 2.93 8.59
CA MET A 91 1.02 3.55 7.27
C MET A 91 2.00 2.84 6.35
N ARG A 92 1.57 2.49 5.13
CA ARG A 92 2.37 1.72 4.16
C ARG A 92 2.32 2.37 2.80
N LEU A 93 3.50 2.62 2.22
CA LEU A 93 3.64 3.06 0.84
C LEU A 93 4.08 1.86 -0.02
N ALA A 94 3.29 1.55 -1.03
CA ALA A 94 3.59 0.55 -2.03
C ALA A 94 3.66 1.22 -3.40
N ILE A 95 4.74 0.99 -4.13
CA ILE A 95 4.90 1.46 -5.50
C ILE A 95 4.95 0.23 -6.39
N GLY A 96 3.98 0.12 -7.30
CA GLY A 96 3.89 -0.92 -8.31
C GLY A 96 4.17 -0.34 -9.69
N GLN A 97 4.99 -0.99 -10.49
CA GLN A 97 5.11 -0.69 -11.92
C GLN A 97 4.11 -1.56 -12.68
N LEU A 98 3.30 -0.96 -13.55
CA LEU A 98 2.37 -1.65 -14.43
C LEU A 98 3.08 -2.03 -15.74
N HIS A 99 3.08 -3.32 -16.05
CA HIS A 99 3.68 -3.87 -17.27
C HIS A 99 2.68 -3.94 -18.42
N GLN A 100 3.19 -4.07 -19.66
CA GLN A 100 2.37 -4.12 -20.88
C GLN A 100 1.42 -5.35 -20.92
N GLY A 101 1.64 -6.37 -20.10
CA GLY A 101 0.76 -7.54 -19.92
C GLY A 101 -0.35 -7.37 -18.88
N GLY A 102 -0.47 -6.20 -18.24
CA GLY A 102 -1.48 -5.93 -17.20
C GLY A 102 -1.05 -6.34 -15.78
N GLY A 103 0.08 -7.03 -15.64
CA GLY A 103 0.68 -7.35 -14.34
C GLY A 103 1.30 -6.13 -13.65
N ILE A 104 1.32 -6.18 -12.30
CA ILE A 104 1.89 -5.13 -11.45
C ILE A 104 2.99 -5.75 -10.58
N SER A 105 4.23 -5.32 -10.80
CA SER A 105 5.36 -5.67 -9.94
C SER A 105 5.57 -4.59 -8.88
N TYR A 106 5.66 -4.95 -7.61
CA TYR A 106 5.96 -4.04 -6.51
C TYR A 106 7.44 -4.11 -6.12
N GLY A 107 8.03 -2.97 -5.74
CA GLY A 107 9.47 -2.88 -5.50
C GLY A 107 9.93 -1.48 -5.13
N PRO A 108 11.25 -1.27 -4.94
CA PRO A 108 11.83 -0.01 -4.53
C PRO A 108 11.89 1.02 -5.68
N PHE A 109 10.76 1.30 -6.34
CA PHE A 109 10.69 2.23 -7.47
C PHE A 109 10.64 3.70 -7.03
N ALA A 110 11.48 4.10 -6.07
CA ALA A 110 11.48 5.46 -5.56
C ALA A 110 11.75 6.49 -6.67
N LEU A 111 12.56 6.11 -7.68
CA LEU A 111 12.83 6.90 -8.87
C LEU A 111 12.13 6.29 -10.09
N ALA A 112 11.24 7.07 -10.69
CA ALA A 112 10.48 6.63 -11.84
C ALA A 112 11.22 6.82 -13.16
N LEU A 113 11.03 5.85 -14.06
CA LEU A 113 11.52 5.89 -15.43
C LEU A 113 10.50 6.59 -16.34
N LYS A 114 11.02 7.28 -17.36
CA LYS A 114 10.21 7.97 -18.36
C LYS A 114 9.34 6.98 -19.15
N ASN A 115 8.13 7.39 -19.49
CA ASN A 115 7.13 6.65 -20.26
C ASN A 115 6.74 5.29 -19.65
N LYS A 116 6.80 5.18 -18.32
CA LYS A 116 6.33 4.02 -17.58
C LYS A 116 5.11 4.37 -16.74
N ASN A 117 4.29 3.36 -16.49
CA ASN A 117 3.07 3.47 -15.70
C ASN A 117 3.34 2.91 -14.30
N TYR A 118 2.93 3.66 -13.29
CA TYR A 118 3.08 3.30 -11.90
C TYR A 118 1.76 3.42 -11.16
N MET A 119 1.59 2.54 -10.18
CA MET A 119 0.55 2.58 -9.18
C MET A 119 1.21 2.89 -7.85
N VAL A 120 0.92 4.07 -7.29
CA VAL A 120 1.41 4.48 -5.97
C VAL A 120 0.26 4.38 -4.98
N ILE A 121 0.40 3.50 -4.00
CA ILE A 121 -0.64 3.22 -3.00
C ILE A 121 -0.09 3.60 -1.63
N LEU A 122 -0.77 4.52 -0.94
CA LEU A 122 -0.56 4.80 0.46
C LEU A 122 -1.76 4.29 1.26
N ASP A 123 -1.49 3.33 2.13
CA ASP A 123 -2.48 2.78 3.04
C ASP A 123 -2.24 3.27 4.46
N TYR A 124 -3.32 3.69 5.11
CA TYR A 124 -3.40 3.73 6.57
C TYR A 124 -4.34 2.62 7.00
N ILE A 125 -3.82 1.62 7.69
CA ILE A 125 -4.57 0.42 8.06
C ILE A 125 -4.44 0.13 9.55
N LYS A 126 -5.56 -0.20 10.18
CA LYS A 126 -5.63 -0.88 11.47
C LYS A 126 -5.94 -2.34 11.20
N TYR A 127 -5.10 -3.25 11.67
CA TYR A 127 -5.13 -4.63 11.21
C TYR A 127 -4.70 -5.65 12.25
N TYR A 128 -5.00 -6.91 11.95
CA TYR A 128 -4.44 -8.11 12.53
C TYR A 128 -3.75 -8.90 11.42
N THR A 129 -2.59 -9.49 11.73
CA THR A 129 -1.88 -10.34 10.77
C THR A 129 -2.26 -11.79 11.04
N LYS A 130 -2.87 -12.44 10.06
CA LYS A 130 -3.12 -13.89 10.09
C LYS A 130 -2.13 -14.56 9.14
N SER A 131 -1.47 -15.63 9.60
CA SER A 131 -0.57 -16.40 8.74
C SER A 131 -1.35 -17.55 8.11
N MET A 132 -1.46 -17.54 6.78
CA MET A 132 -2.12 -18.62 6.03
C MET A 132 -1.11 -19.67 5.66
N ARG A 133 -1.40 -20.95 5.95
CA ARG A 133 -0.56 -22.05 5.50
C ARG A 133 -0.94 -22.40 4.06
N VAL A 134 0.04 -22.39 3.17
CA VAL A 134 -0.13 -22.76 1.78
C VAL A 134 0.88 -23.83 1.39
N ILE A 135 0.46 -24.73 0.51
CA ILE A 135 1.35 -25.71 -0.14
C ILE A 135 1.43 -25.42 -1.63
N ALA A 136 2.64 -25.55 -2.17
CA ALA A 136 2.83 -25.56 -3.61
C ALA A 136 2.39 -26.92 -4.15
N THR A 137 1.40 -26.93 -5.05
CA THR A 137 0.80 -28.14 -5.63
C THR A 137 1.27 -28.44 -7.04
N SER A 138 2.26 -27.70 -7.55
CA SER A 138 2.85 -27.90 -8.87
C SER A 138 4.36 -28.05 -8.76
N GLU A 139 4.90 -29.05 -9.43
CA GLU A 139 6.35 -29.27 -9.58
C GLU A 139 6.98 -28.35 -10.62
N ASP A 140 6.17 -27.69 -11.47
CA ASP A 140 6.67 -26.73 -12.46
C ASP A 140 7.16 -25.45 -11.75
N PRO A 141 8.47 -25.11 -11.84
CA PRO A 141 9.03 -23.91 -11.24
C PRO A 141 8.38 -22.62 -11.77
N SER A 142 7.87 -22.66 -13.00
CA SER A 142 7.30 -21.53 -13.74
C SER A 142 5.83 -21.28 -13.36
N PHE A 143 5.14 -22.28 -12.81
CA PHE A 143 3.73 -22.14 -12.41
C PHE A 143 3.47 -22.88 -11.10
N ARG A 144 3.81 -22.23 -9.98
CA ARG A 144 3.47 -22.75 -8.65
C ARG A 144 2.00 -22.49 -8.37
N LYS A 145 1.21 -23.55 -8.41
CA LYS A 145 -0.16 -23.54 -7.90
C LYS A 145 -0.12 -23.58 -6.37
N PHE A 146 -0.93 -22.77 -5.70
CA PHE A 146 -1.02 -22.75 -4.25
C PHE A 146 -2.38 -23.26 -3.79
N ALA A 147 -2.39 -24.19 -2.83
CA ALA A 147 -3.58 -24.59 -2.10
C ALA A 147 -3.49 -24.08 -0.66
N ILE A 148 -4.59 -23.54 -0.15
CA ILE A 148 -4.72 -23.13 1.25
C ILE A 148 -4.99 -24.39 2.07
N MET A 149 -4.26 -24.56 3.16
CA MET A 149 -4.48 -25.66 4.11
C MET A 149 -5.16 -25.14 5.37
N GLU A 150 -6.04 -25.96 5.93
CA GLU A 150 -6.60 -25.72 7.27
C GLU A 150 -5.51 -25.88 8.33
N GLU A 151 -5.72 -25.28 9.51
CA GLU A 151 -4.73 -25.22 10.59
C GLU A 151 -4.43 -26.58 11.27
N ASP A 152 -5.37 -27.52 11.18
CA ASP A 152 -5.26 -28.84 11.81
C ASP A 152 -4.92 -29.98 10.82
N GLN A 153 -4.78 -29.67 9.54
CA GLN A 153 -4.42 -30.68 8.53
C GLN A 153 -2.93 -31.05 8.60
N GLU A 154 -2.64 -32.36 8.65
CA GLU A 154 -1.28 -32.89 8.54
C GLU A 154 -0.71 -32.64 7.15
N LEU A 155 0.59 -32.32 7.09
CA LEU A 155 1.29 -32.11 5.83
C LEU A 155 1.55 -33.46 5.15
N PRO A 156 1.24 -33.60 3.85
CA PRO A 156 1.65 -34.78 3.09
C PRO A 156 3.17 -34.98 3.16
N GLU A 157 3.64 -36.23 3.21
CA GLU A 157 5.07 -36.55 3.23
C GLU A 157 5.79 -35.92 2.03
N GLY A 158 6.92 -35.26 2.29
CA GLY A 158 7.73 -34.60 1.27
C GLY A 158 7.22 -33.22 0.82
N VAL A 159 6.09 -32.73 1.35
CA VAL A 159 5.55 -31.40 1.03
C VAL A 159 5.94 -30.38 2.10
N THR A 160 6.50 -29.25 1.67
CA THR A 160 6.80 -28.13 2.56
C THR A 160 5.70 -27.08 2.48
N ALA A 161 5.04 -26.79 3.60
CA ALA A 161 4.14 -25.64 3.69
C ALA A 161 4.91 -24.33 3.87
N MET A 162 4.37 -23.28 3.27
CA MET A 162 4.80 -21.90 3.44
C MET A 162 3.72 -21.14 4.21
N ALA A 163 4.15 -20.23 5.10
CA ALA A 163 3.24 -19.29 5.74
C ALA A 163 3.21 -17.99 4.94
N ILE A 164 2.02 -17.59 4.49
CA ILE A 164 1.77 -16.30 3.83
C ILE A 164 0.99 -15.41 4.80
N PRO A 165 1.61 -14.36 5.34
CA PRO A 165 0.94 -13.34 6.12
C PRO A 165 -0.09 -12.57 5.29
N ILE A 166 -1.32 -12.56 5.76
CA ILE A 166 -2.39 -11.71 5.24
C ILE A 166 -2.76 -10.65 6.29
N TYR A 167 -3.14 -9.47 5.79
CA TYR A 167 -3.48 -8.32 6.62
C TYR A 167 -5.00 -8.18 6.65
N LEU A 168 -5.61 -8.54 7.78
CA LEU A 168 -7.05 -8.42 8.04
C LEU A 168 -7.30 -7.09 8.73
N GLY A 169 -8.05 -6.17 8.15
CA GLY A 169 -8.17 -4.86 8.76
C GLY A 169 -9.18 -3.92 8.12
N VAL A 170 -9.14 -2.68 8.61
CA VAL A 170 -9.90 -1.54 8.12
C VAL A 170 -9.01 -0.31 8.02
N GLY A 171 -9.38 0.66 7.20
CA GLY A 171 -8.55 1.83 6.99
C GLY A 171 -8.93 2.68 5.79
N LEU A 172 -7.94 3.37 5.25
CA LEU A 172 -8.05 4.24 4.08
C LEU A 172 -6.91 3.93 3.13
N ARG A 173 -7.22 3.97 1.83
CA ARG A 173 -6.26 3.84 0.74
C ARG A 173 -6.32 5.07 -0.14
N LEU A 174 -5.16 5.67 -0.36
CA LEU A 174 -4.93 6.66 -1.39
C LEU A 174 -4.14 5.98 -2.52
N GLN A 175 -4.66 6.04 -3.73
CA GLN A 175 -4.11 5.37 -4.89
C GLN A 175 -3.93 6.36 -6.04
N ALA A 176 -2.70 6.52 -6.52
CA ALA A 176 -2.38 7.32 -7.69
C ALA A 176 -1.92 6.41 -8.83
N ALA A 177 -2.69 6.39 -9.92
CA ALA A 177 -2.31 5.72 -11.16
C ALA A 177 -1.70 6.77 -12.08
N VAL A 178 -0.39 6.68 -12.32
CA VAL A 178 0.37 7.74 -12.99
C VAL A 178 1.20 7.21 -14.16
N THR A 179 1.22 7.98 -15.25
CA THR A 179 2.17 7.85 -16.35
C THR A 179 3.24 8.92 -16.18
N VAL A 180 4.50 8.48 -16.19
CA VAL A 180 5.65 9.35 -15.95
C VAL A 180 6.15 9.90 -17.29
N LEU A 181 6.17 11.23 -17.42
CA LEU A 181 6.55 11.94 -18.65
C LEU A 181 8.05 12.29 -18.67
N GLU A 182 8.66 12.41 -17.49
CA GLU A 182 10.07 12.70 -17.31
C GLU A 182 10.74 11.76 -16.30
N SER A 183 11.98 11.36 -16.56
CA SER A 183 12.74 10.47 -15.67
C SER A 183 13.14 11.17 -14.38
N GLY A 184 13.31 10.42 -13.29
CA GLY A 184 13.79 10.95 -12.01
C GLY A 184 12.69 11.60 -11.16
N VAL A 185 11.41 11.35 -11.49
CA VAL A 185 10.30 11.68 -10.61
C VAL A 185 10.38 10.81 -9.35
N ASN A 186 10.28 11.45 -8.18
CA ASN A 186 10.26 10.76 -6.90
C ASN A 186 8.83 10.31 -6.56
N LEU A 187 8.57 9.00 -6.65
CA LEU A 187 7.29 8.37 -6.28
C LEU A 187 7.27 7.89 -4.82
N GLY A 188 8.41 7.95 -4.13
CA GLY A 188 8.59 7.56 -2.73
C GLY A 188 7.92 8.49 -1.71
N SER A 189 7.28 9.58 -2.14
CA SER A 189 6.54 10.48 -1.27
C SER A 189 5.33 11.07 -1.97
N LEU A 190 4.24 11.24 -1.22
CA LEU A 190 3.04 11.91 -1.74
C LEU A 190 3.35 13.36 -2.16
N TYR A 191 4.14 14.09 -1.36
CA TYR A 191 4.53 15.45 -1.72
C TYR A 191 5.32 15.51 -3.03
N GLY A 192 6.27 14.59 -3.24
CA GLY A 192 7.03 14.47 -4.48
C GLY A 192 6.13 14.18 -5.69
N LEU A 193 5.11 13.33 -5.50
CA LEU A 193 4.11 13.02 -6.50
C LEU A 193 3.26 14.25 -6.86
N GLY A 194 2.80 15.01 -5.86
CA GLY A 194 2.06 16.26 -6.08
C GLY A 194 2.88 17.34 -6.78
N LEU A 195 4.16 17.48 -6.42
CA LEU A 195 5.08 18.43 -7.08
C LEU A 195 5.38 18.03 -8.53
N ALA A 196 5.59 16.74 -8.79
CA ALA A 196 5.83 16.24 -10.13
C ALA A 196 4.62 16.45 -11.04
N ALA A 197 3.40 16.27 -10.52
CA ALA A 197 2.18 16.53 -11.27
C ALA A 197 2.01 18.02 -11.58
N GLN A 198 2.27 18.90 -10.61
CA GLN A 198 2.20 20.36 -10.82
C GLN A 198 3.20 20.88 -11.85
N GLN A 199 4.33 20.19 -12.01
CA GLN A 199 5.35 20.50 -13.00
C GLN A 199 5.13 19.76 -14.32
N GLU A 200 3.96 19.13 -14.52
CA GLU A 200 3.61 18.39 -15.74
C GLU A 200 4.59 17.24 -16.06
N ARG A 201 5.28 16.72 -15.04
CA ARG A 201 6.23 15.59 -15.18
C ARG A 201 5.55 14.23 -15.05
N ILE A 202 4.31 14.21 -14.55
CA ILE A 202 3.43 13.04 -14.52
C ILE A 202 2.01 13.46 -14.88
N VAL A 203 1.25 12.51 -15.41
CA VAL A 203 -0.19 12.63 -15.64
C VAL A 203 -0.88 11.39 -15.09
N GLY A 204 -2.08 11.52 -14.56
CA GLY A 204 -2.75 10.39 -13.95
C GLY A 204 -4.01 10.74 -13.19
N THR A 205 -4.50 9.76 -12.44
CA THR A 205 -5.66 9.89 -11.58
C THR A 205 -5.31 9.59 -10.14
N LEU A 206 -6.01 10.24 -9.21
CA LEU A 206 -5.94 9.98 -7.78
C LEU A 206 -7.30 9.46 -7.31
N HIS A 207 -7.29 8.38 -6.56
CA HIS A 207 -8.45 7.76 -5.97
C HIS A 207 -8.25 7.61 -4.46
N ILE A 208 -9.30 7.88 -3.69
CA ILE A 208 -9.29 7.75 -2.24
C ILE A 208 -10.47 6.87 -1.85
N GLN A 209 -10.19 5.79 -1.14
CA GLN A 209 -11.21 4.81 -0.74
C GLN A 209 -11.08 4.42 0.72
N THR A 210 -12.22 4.12 1.32
CA THR A 210 -12.30 3.45 2.62
C THR A 210 -12.13 1.94 2.44
N LEU A 211 -11.39 1.33 3.36
CA LEU A 211 -11.23 -0.12 3.46
C LEU A 211 -12.04 -0.58 4.66
N GLY A 212 -13.24 -1.13 4.44
CA GLY A 212 -14.04 -1.68 5.54
C GLY A 212 -14.58 -0.65 6.55
N ILE A 213 -14.63 0.63 6.18
CA ILE A 213 -15.21 1.72 6.99
C ILE A 213 -16.31 2.39 6.17
N SER A 214 -17.48 2.59 6.75
CA SER A 214 -18.55 3.37 6.14
C SER A 214 -19.39 4.06 7.21
N GLY A 215 -20.28 4.98 6.83
CA GLY A 215 -21.16 5.63 7.79
C GLY A 215 -21.52 7.07 7.44
N GLU A 216 -22.60 7.58 8.03
CA GLU A 216 -23.10 8.95 7.83
C GLU A 216 -22.05 10.00 8.21
N SER A 217 -21.23 9.72 9.22
CA SER A 217 -20.14 10.60 9.68
C SER A 217 -18.82 10.40 8.93
N ILE A 218 -18.72 9.39 8.07
CA ILE A 218 -17.50 9.08 7.31
C ILE A 218 -17.62 9.55 5.86
N SER A 219 -18.73 9.24 5.19
CA SER A 219 -18.92 9.52 3.76
C SER A 219 -18.66 10.99 3.39
N PRO A 220 -19.12 12.01 4.15
CA PRO A 220 -18.84 13.41 3.84
C PRO A 220 -17.38 13.83 4.02
N LEU A 221 -16.58 13.04 4.74
CA LEU A 221 -15.17 13.33 4.99
C LEU A 221 -14.27 12.86 3.84
N LEU A 222 -14.79 12.04 2.91
CA LEU A 222 -14.02 11.58 1.76
C LEU A 222 -13.87 12.70 0.75
N PRO A 223 -12.65 13.21 0.50
CA PRO A 223 -12.44 14.26 -0.46
C PRO A 223 -12.68 13.71 -1.87
N MET A 224 -13.23 14.56 -2.74
CA MET A 224 -13.37 14.28 -4.17
C MET A 224 -12.16 14.89 -4.90
N PRO A 225 -11.11 14.11 -5.21
CA PRO A 225 -9.95 14.65 -5.90
C PRO A 225 -10.32 15.03 -7.34
N SER A 226 -10.00 16.27 -7.74
CA SER A 226 -10.15 16.72 -9.13
C SER A 226 -8.85 16.58 -9.93
N GLU A 227 -7.70 16.64 -9.25
CA GLU A 227 -6.37 16.57 -9.87
C GLU A 227 -5.32 16.10 -8.86
N ILE A 228 -4.20 15.60 -9.38
CA ILE A 228 -3.03 15.25 -8.58
C ILE A 228 -2.20 16.52 -8.35
N ASN A 229 -2.15 17.00 -7.12
CA ASN A 229 -1.29 18.11 -6.75
C ASN A 229 -1.00 18.06 -5.22
N VAL A 230 -0.22 19.02 -4.72
CA VAL A 230 0.11 19.10 -3.29
C VAL A 230 -1.14 19.38 -2.42
N SER A 231 -2.08 20.22 -2.87
CA SER A 231 -3.23 20.62 -2.06
C SER A 231 -4.26 19.49 -1.89
N THR A 232 -4.55 18.73 -2.95
CA THR A 232 -5.41 17.53 -2.91
C THR A 232 -4.83 16.47 -1.99
N ILE A 233 -3.51 16.30 -2.01
CA ILE A 233 -2.79 15.38 -1.11
C ILE A 233 -2.91 15.84 0.35
N GLN A 234 -2.75 17.14 0.63
CA GLN A 234 -2.95 17.69 1.96
C GLN A 234 -4.39 17.50 2.45
N ALA A 235 -5.39 17.74 1.60
CA ALA A 235 -6.79 17.50 1.91
C ALA A 235 -7.06 16.02 2.23
N ALA A 236 -6.45 15.10 1.48
CA ALA A 236 -6.54 13.67 1.76
C ALA A 236 -5.95 13.28 3.12
N ILE A 237 -4.81 13.86 3.50
CA ILE A 237 -4.19 13.63 4.81
C ILE A 237 -5.07 14.16 5.95
N GLN A 238 -5.68 15.34 5.77
CA GLN A 238 -6.60 15.92 6.77
C GLN A 238 -7.88 15.09 6.92
N ALA A 239 -8.45 14.62 5.80
CA ALA A 239 -9.58 13.69 5.81
C ALA A 239 -9.25 12.39 6.56
N LEU A 240 -8.05 11.84 6.33
CA LEU A 240 -7.57 10.65 7.01
C LEU A 240 -7.46 10.85 8.53
N ALA A 241 -6.89 11.98 8.97
CA ALA A 241 -6.83 12.30 10.40
C ALA A 241 -8.23 12.41 11.04
N THR A 242 -9.18 12.99 10.31
CA THR A 242 -10.56 13.18 10.78
C THR A 242 -11.31 11.84 10.87
N ILE A 243 -11.23 11.01 9.83
CA ILE A 243 -11.81 9.66 9.80
C ILE A 243 -11.20 8.79 10.91
N LYS A 244 -9.87 8.85 11.08
CA LYS A 244 -9.18 8.17 12.19
C LYS A 244 -9.77 8.58 13.54
N SER A 245 -9.98 9.88 13.79
CA SER A 245 -10.60 10.33 15.04
C SER A 245 -12.01 9.79 15.22
N LYS A 246 -12.83 9.75 14.16
CA LYS A 246 -14.21 9.26 14.20
C LYS A 246 -14.31 7.75 14.46
N LEU A 247 -13.32 6.96 14.05
CA LEU A 247 -13.26 5.52 14.35
C LEU A 247 -13.19 5.23 15.86
N TYR A 248 -12.55 6.10 16.64
CA TYR A 248 -12.35 5.91 18.08
C TYR A 248 -13.36 6.71 18.94
N ASP A 249 -14.25 7.49 18.32
CA ASP A 249 -15.20 8.33 19.03
C ASP A 249 -16.27 7.49 19.75
N PRO A 250 -16.38 7.56 21.10
CA PRO A 250 -17.39 6.81 21.85
C PRO A 250 -18.84 7.09 21.41
N SER A 251 -19.10 8.26 20.82
CA SER A 251 -20.42 8.67 20.35
C SER A 251 -20.83 8.07 19.00
N THR A 252 -19.88 7.47 18.26
CA THR A 252 -20.14 6.75 17.00
C THR A 252 -20.39 5.25 17.20
N ILE A 253 -20.37 4.80 18.46
CA ILE A 253 -20.41 3.40 18.86
C ILE A 253 -21.83 3.08 19.32
N GLN A 254 -22.42 2.00 18.78
CA GLN A 254 -23.73 1.53 19.22
C GLN A 254 -23.72 1.22 20.73
N ARG A 255 -24.36 2.06 21.53
CA ARG A 255 -24.98 1.65 22.79
C ARG A 255 -26.43 1.31 22.51
N GLN A 256 -26.74 0.04 22.31
CA GLN A 256 -28.10 -0.44 22.60
C GLN A 256 -28.16 -0.76 24.09
N ASP A 257 -28.35 0.28 24.90
CA ASP A 257 -28.77 0.07 26.27
C ASP A 257 -30.22 -0.45 26.24
N ASN A 258 -30.36 -1.74 26.55
CA ASN A 258 -31.64 -2.37 26.83
C ASN A 258 -32.31 -1.67 28.02
N LYS A 259 -33.05 -0.58 27.79
CA LYS A 259 -34.26 -0.15 28.54
C LYS A 259 -34.70 1.23 28.09
N LYS A 260 -35.94 1.29 27.60
CA LYS A 260 -36.87 2.44 27.66
C LYS A 260 -36.23 3.80 28.03
N SER A 261 -35.67 4.50 27.06
CA SER A 261 -35.59 5.95 27.14
C SER A 261 -35.65 6.54 25.74
N SER A 262 -36.83 7.05 25.42
CA SER A 262 -37.10 7.86 24.25
C SER A 262 -36.29 9.15 24.36
N THR A 263 -35.13 9.22 23.74
CA THR A 263 -34.53 10.49 23.31
C THR A 263 -33.76 10.26 22.02
N ASN A 264 -34.16 10.99 20.98
CA ASN A 264 -33.64 10.92 19.61
C ASN A 264 -32.18 11.39 19.52
N LEU A 265 -31.24 10.63 20.06
CA LEU A 265 -29.83 10.77 19.71
C LEU A 265 -29.60 9.88 18.48
N ARG A 266 -29.64 10.49 17.28
CA ARG A 266 -29.06 9.88 16.08
C ARG A 266 -27.56 9.73 16.33
N ALA A 267 -27.16 8.64 16.97
CA ALA A 267 -25.76 8.29 17.09
C ALA A 267 -25.19 8.24 15.66
N GLU A 268 -24.17 9.05 15.38
CA GLU A 268 -23.46 9.07 14.12
C GLU A 268 -22.93 7.66 13.83
N ARG A 269 -23.57 6.94 12.90
CA ARG A 269 -23.29 5.52 12.70
C ARG A 269 -22.04 5.37 11.85
N VAL A 270 -20.92 5.03 12.48
CA VAL A 270 -19.78 4.42 11.79
C VAL A 270 -20.01 2.91 11.78
N THR A 271 -19.82 2.29 10.63
CA THR A 271 -19.89 0.83 10.45
C THR A 271 -18.51 0.33 10.07
N ILE A 272 -18.03 -0.68 10.80
CA ILE A 272 -16.72 -1.30 10.58
C ILE A 272 -16.95 -2.73 10.11
N VAL A 273 -16.44 -3.05 8.93
CA VAL A 273 -16.48 -4.39 8.34
C VAL A 273 -15.06 -4.73 7.89
N PRO A 274 -14.27 -5.44 8.72
CA PRO A 274 -12.92 -5.83 8.35
C PRO A 274 -12.88 -6.63 7.05
N ALA A 275 -11.77 -6.52 6.33
CA ALA A 275 -11.50 -7.23 5.08
C ALA A 275 -10.02 -7.59 4.99
N ILE A 276 -9.65 -8.47 4.05
CA ILE A 276 -8.25 -8.65 3.67
C ILE A 276 -7.86 -7.43 2.83
N VAL A 277 -6.92 -6.63 3.33
CA VAL A 277 -6.51 -5.35 2.71
C VAL A 277 -5.12 -5.41 2.07
N GLY A 278 -4.36 -6.45 2.40
CA GLY A 278 -3.05 -6.71 1.82
C GLY A 278 -2.57 -8.11 2.14
N LEU A 279 -1.47 -8.48 1.50
CA LEU A 279 -0.72 -9.71 1.76
C LEU A 279 0.77 -9.40 1.68
N GLU A 280 1.60 -10.26 2.26
CA GLU A 280 3.04 -10.21 2.01
C GLU A 280 3.37 -11.05 0.79
N ASP A 281 4.10 -10.47 -0.15
CA ASP A 281 4.38 -11.10 -1.44
C ASP A 281 5.50 -12.14 -1.28
N TYR A 282 5.07 -13.40 -1.27
CA TYR A 282 5.93 -14.59 -1.38
C TYR A 282 5.71 -15.29 -2.73
N PHE A 283 4.92 -14.69 -3.62
CA PHE A 283 4.61 -15.25 -4.92
C PHE A 283 5.73 -14.90 -5.88
N GLY A 284 6.18 -15.90 -6.67
CA GLY A 284 7.22 -15.70 -7.66
C GLY A 284 6.67 -14.97 -8.88
N GLU A 285 6.35 -15.72 -9.93
CA GLU A 285 5.87 -15.17 -11.20
C GLU A 285 4.41 -14.69 -11.15
N GLU A 286 4.06 -13.83 -12.12
CA GLU A 286 2.70 -13.31 -12.36
C GLU A 286 1.74 -14.49 -12.66
N GLY A 287 0.67 -14.64 -11.88
CA GLY A 287 -0.33 -15.71 -12.01
C GLY A 287 -0.56 -16.52 -10.71
N SER A 288 0.49 -16.77 -9.94
CA SER A 288 0.38 -17.50 -8.65
C SER A 288 -0.42 -16.72 -7.61
N LYS A 289 -0.25 -15.39 -7.58
CA LYS A 289 -0.95 -14.48 -6.67
C LYS A 289 -2.43 -14.38 -7.02
N GLU A 290 -2.76 -14.23 -8.29
CA GLU A 290 -4.14 -14.14 -8.78
C GLU A 290 -4.92 -15.41 -8.46
N GLN A 291 -4.28 -16.57 -8.60
CA GLN A 291 -4.85 -17.85 -8.18
C GLN A 291 -5.04 -17.92 -6.66
N PHE A 292 -4.05 -17.47 -5.87
CA PHE A 292 -4.19 -17.42 -4.42
C PHE A 292 -5.36 -16.54 -3.99
N ILE A 293 -5.47 -15.32 -4.55
CA ILE A 293 -6.61 -14.41 -4.33
C ILE A 293 -7.93 -15.07 -4.76
N SER A 294 -7.95 -15.77 -5.90
CA SER A 294 -9.14 -16.50 -6.35
C SER A 294 -9.57 -17.59 -5.36
N ASN A 295 -8.62 -18.29 -4.73
CA ASN A 295 -8.92 -19.28 -3.71
C ASN A 295 -9.46 -18.62 -2.43
N LEU A 296 -8.91 -17.48 -1.99
CA LEU A 296 -9.43 -16.71 -0.85
C LEU A 296 -10.88 -16.25 -1.06
N LEU A 297 -11.26 -15.96 -2.30
CA LEU A 297 -12.63 -15.54 -2.63
C LEU A 297 -13.65 -16.68 -2.56
N LYS A 298 -13.22 -17.93 -2.77
CA LYS A 298 -14.11 -19.11 -2.70
C LYS A 298 -14.41 -19.51 -1.26
N GLU A 299 -13.43 -19.39 -0.38
CA GLU A 299 -13.52 -19.77 1.02
C GLU A 299 -13.15 -18.56 1.91
N PRO A 300 -14.13 -17.71 2.27
CA PRO A 300 -13.85 -16.49 3.01
C PRO A 300 -13.28 -16.83 4.39
N ILE A 301 -12.13 -16.24 4.69
CA ILE A 301 -11.42 -16.41 5.94
C ILE A 301 -12.27 -15.94 7.12
N GLN A 302 -12.11 -16.62 8.26
CA GLN A 302 -12.73 -16.23 9.51
C GLN A 302 -11.75 -15.47 10.40
N LEU A 303 -12.21 -14.33 10.94
CA LEU A 303 -11.63 -13.61 12.06
C LEU A 303 -12.42 -13.97 13.31
N ASP A 304 -11.85 -14.85 14.14
CA ASP A 304 -12.40 -15.13 15.47
C ASP A 304 -11.99 -14.00 16.42
N ILE A 305 -12.95 -13.24 16.93
CA ILE A 305 -12.67 -12.13 17.85
C ILE A 305 -12.57 -12.59 19.32
N SER A 306 -13.02 -13.80 19.64
CA SER A 306 -13.02 -14.33 21.02
C SER A 306 -11.60 -14.59 21.54
N GLN A 307 -10.66 -14.91 20.66
CA GLN A 307 -9.25 -15.09 21.01
C GLN A 307 -8.60 -13.83 21.59
N PHE A 308 -9.11 -12.64 21.26
CA PHE A 308 -8.61 -11.35 21.75
C PHE A 308 -9.24 -10.93 23.08
N GLU A 309 -10.20 -11.71 23.60
CA GLU A 309 -10.87 -11.40 24.87
C GLU A 309 -10.18 -12.09 26.06
N ARG A 310 -9.55 -13.26 25.83
CA ARG A 310 -8.90 -14.07 26.88
C ARG A 310 -7.58 -13.50 27.40
N THR A 311 -7.10 -12.39 26.84
CA THR A 311 -5.79 -11.78 27.17
C THR A 311 -5.89 -10.70 28.25
N LEU A 312 -7.06 -10.50 28.87
CA LEU A 312 -7.33 -9.37 29.78
C LEU A 312 -7.93 -9.75 31.16
N ASP A 313 -7.96 -11.04 31.50
CA ASP A 313 -8.19 -11.51 32.88
C ASP A 313 -6.86 -11.90 33.53
#